data_AF-A0A971X7J0-F1
#
_entry.id   AF-A0A971X7J0-F1
#
_cell.length_a   1.000
_cell.length_b   1.000
_cell.length_c   1.000
_cell.angle_alpha   90.00
_cell.angle_beta   90.00
_cell.angle_gamma   90.00
#
_symmetry.space_group_name_H-M   'P 1'
#
loop_
_entity.id
_entity.type
_entity.pdbx_description
1 polymer ?
#
loop_
_entity_poly.entity_id
_entity_poly.type
_entity_poly.pdbx_seq_one_letter_code
_entity_poly.pdbx_strand_id
1 'polypeptide(L)'
;MDPRFNYVHGSAAPKLPDSPVREEQRVRRKRPVRKKVVQPEVVAFPLKRMIACILIGFMLVFVIISRFSAITEMNCRLSALAGEYETLKDSNRRLQAEIGSKINLEKVRMIAENELNMKMPDSYHRIPVKVPRVNYSLVNQEIGQDTKSILKSLMMACFGQ
;
A
#
# COMPACT_ATOMS: atom_id res chain seq x y z
N MET A 1 -37.82 47.72 -82.46
CA MET A 1 -37.72 48.41 -83.77
C MET A 1 -36.58 49.40 -83.65
N ASP A 2 -35.47 49.13 -84.36
CA ASP A 2 -34.27 49.98 -84.42
C ASP A 2 -34.56 51.34 -85.08
N PRO A 3 -33.93 52.45 -84.63
CA PRO A 3 -33.80 53.62 -85.46
C PRO A 3 -32.62 53.40 -86.43
N ARG A 4 -32.97 53.06 -87.67
CA ARG A 4 -32.06 53.04 -88.82
C ARG A 4 -31.42 54.41 -88.99
N PHE A 5 -30.10 54.44 -89.12
CA PHE A 5 -29.33 55.64 -89.41
C PHE A 5 -29.78 56.28 -90.72
N ASN A 6 -30.32 57.50 -90.66
CA ASN A 6 -30.56 58.35 -91.83
C ASN A 6 -29.21 58.88 -92.31
N TYR A 7 -28.65 58.24 -93.33
CA TYR A 7 -27.45 58.70 -93.99
C TYR A 7 -27.80 59.81 -94.99
N VAL A 8 -27.38 61.04 -94.71
CA VAL A 8 -27.50 62.18 -95.62
C VAL A 8 -26.25 62.20 -96.50
N HIS A 9 -26.41 61.90 -97.79
CA HIS A 9 -25.33 61.96 -98.77
C HIS A 9 -24.89 63.41 -98.96
N GLY A 10 -23.59 63.70 -98.75
CA GLY A 10 -23.00 65.02 -99.02
C GLY A 10 -22.43 65.76 -97.80
N SER A 11 -22.58 65.21 -96.60
CA SER A 11 -21.96 65.73 -95.38
C SER A 11 -20.97 64.71 -94.81
N ALA A 12 -19.76 65.19 -94.53
CA ALA A 12 -18.53 64.43 -94.26
C ALA A 12 -18.67 63.16 -93.40
N ALA A 13 -17.90 62.12 -93.76
CA ALA A 13 -17.83 60.85 -93.06
C ALA A 13 -17.43 61.04 -91.57
N PRO A 14 -18.13 60.36 -90.63
CA PRO A 14 -17.80 60.43 -89.20
C PRO A 14 -16.38 59.94 -88.95
N LYS A 15 -15.55 60.76 -88.30
CA LYS A 15 -14.17 60.37 -87.96
C LYS A 15 -14.19 59.36 -86.81
N LEU A 16 -13.61 58.20 -87.04
CA LEU A 16 -13.34 57.21 -86.00
C LEU A 16 -12.25 57.77 -85.07
N PRO A 17 -12.42 57.67 -83.74
CA PRO A 17 -11.37 58.08 -82.82
C PRO A 17 -10.17 57.13 -82.93
N ASP A 18 -9.00 57.73 -83.18
CA ASP A 18 -7.69 57.08 -83.09
C ASP A 18 -7.51 56.50 -81.68
N SER A 19 -7.04 55.26 -81.61
CA SER A 19 -6.79 54.54 -80.36
C SER A 19 -5.31 54.62 -80.01
N PRO A 20 -4.90 55.44 -79.01
CA PRO A 20 -3.58 55.31 -78.42
C PRO A 20 -3.66 54.48 -77.14
N VAL A 21 -2.71 53.55 -77.02
CA VAL A 21 -2.34 52.78 -75.84
C VAL A 21 -3.34 51.69 -75.43
N ARG A 22 -2.88 50.45 -75.60
CA ARG A 22 -3.46 49.25 -75.00
C ARG A 22 -3.52 49.45 -73.48
N GLU A 23 -4.68 49.83 -72.95
CA GLU A 23 -4.96 49.65 -71.54
C GLU A 23 -4.88 48.15 -71.26
N GLU A 24 -3.77 47.76 -70.63
CA GLU A 24 -3.57 46.44 -70.10
C GLU A 24 -4.78 46.10 -69.25
N GLN A 25 -5.53 45.11 -69.72
CA GLN A 25 -6.62 44.46 -69.02
C GLN A 25 -6.10 44.03 -67.64
N ARG A 26 -6.24 44.91 -66.64
CA ARG A 26 -5.99 44.59 -65.23
C ARG A 26 -7.12 43.70 -64.76
N VAL A 27 -7.09 42.45 -65.23
CA VAL A 27 -7.75 41.33 -64.57
C VAL A 27 -7.18 41.33 -63.16
N ARG A 28 -7.98 41.79 -62.21
CA ARG A 28 -7.66 41.85 -60.79
C ARG A 28 -7.54 40.40 -60.28
N ARG A 29 -6.42 39.75 -60.60
CA ARG A 29 -6.01 38.47 -60.04
C ARG A 29 -5.86 38.72 -58.54
N LYS A 30 -6.88 38.31 -57.78
CA LYS A 30 -6.77 38.20 -56.32
C LYS A 30 -5.56 37.29 -56.08
N ARG A 31 -4.48 37.90 -55.56
CA ARG A 31 -3.29 37.15 -55.16
C ARG A 31 -3.75 36.05 -54.22
N PRO A 32 -3.36 34.78 -54.40
CA PRO A 32 -3.63 33.79 -53.37
C PRO A 32 -2.97 34.32 -52.10
N VAL A 33 -3.78 34.64 -51.10
CA VAL A 33 -3.27 35.01 -49.78
C VAL A 33 -2.44 33.82 -49.35
N ARG A 34 -1.13 34.01 -49.29
CA ARG A 34 -0.17 33.01 -48.85
C ARG A 34 -0.68 32.54 -47.49
N LYS A 35 -1.25 31.33 -47.43
CA LYS A 35 -1.63 30.73 -46.14
C LYS A 35 -0.33 30.76 -45.34
N LYS A 36 -0.29 31.58 -44.28
CA LYS A 36 0.81 31.53 -43.33
C LYS A 36 0.91 30.06 -42.96
N VAL A 37 2.05 29.43 -43.25
CA VAL A 37 2.35 28.10 -42.74
C VAL A 37 2.09 28.23 -41.25
N VAL A 38 1.05 27.54 -40.77
CA VAL A 38 0.80 27.42 -39.35
C VAL A 38 2.05 26.73 -38.85
N GLN A 39 2.96 27.50 -38.29
CA GLN A 39 4.08 26.93 -37.57
C GLN A 39 3.42 26.01 -36.55
N PRO A 40 3.78 24.72 -36.48
CA PRO A 40 3.25 23.89 -35.43
C PRO A 40 3.64 24.60 -34.16
N GLU A 41 2.64 25.10 -33.43
CA GLU A 41 2.84 25.59 -32.09
C GLU A 41 3.45 24.39 -31.37
N VAL A 42 4.76 24.46 -31.15
CA VAL A 42 5.47 23.46 -30.37
C VAL A 42 4.85 23.56 -29.00
N VAL A 43 3.85 22.69 -28.78
CA VAL A 43 3.13 22.57 -27.53
C VAL A 43 4.23 22.38 -26.51
N ALA A 44 4.50 23.41 -25.73
CA ALA A 44 5.58 23.40 -24.77
C ALA A 44 5.15 22.42 -23.68
N PHE A 45 5.41 21.14 -23.91
CA PHE A 45 5.17 20.10 -22.93
C PHE A 45 5.89 20.56 -21.66
N PRO A 46 5.18 20.71 -20.54
CA PRO A 46 5.78 21.26 -19.35
C PRO A 46 6.74 20.20 -18.79
N LEU A 47 7.99 20.19 -19.26
CA LEU A 47 9.05 19.25 -18.86
C LEU A 47 9.18 19.21 -17.33
N LYS A 48 8.97 20.36 -16.68
CA LYS A 48 8.94 20.49 -15.20
C LYS A 48 7.87 19.60 -14.55
N ARG A 49 6.67 19.49 -15.14
CA ARG A 49 5.59 18.63 -14.63
C ARG A 49 5.91 17.15 -14.83
N MET A 50 6.50 16.79 -15.96
CA MET A 50 6.93 15.41 -16.22
C MET A 50 8.03 14.96 -15.23
N ILE A 51 9.04 15.81 -15.01
CA ILE A 51 10.09 15.56 -14.03
C ILE A 51 9.51 15.46 -12.62
N ALA A 52 8.57 16.35 -12.25
CA ALA A 52 7.89 16.29 -10.96
C ALA A 52 7.10 14.97 -10.77
N CYS A 53 6.37 14.51 -11.80
CA CYS A 53 5.65 13.24 -11.73
C CYS A 53 6.60 12.05 -11.54
N ILE A 54 7.75 12.04 -12.23
CA ILE A 54 8.75 10.97 -12.08
C ILE A 54 9.34 10.99 -10.66
N LEU A 55 9.67 12.17 -10.13
CA LEU A 55 10.18 12.30 -8.76
C LEU A 55 9.17 11.84 -7.71
N ILE A 56 7.89 12.19 -7.88
CA ILE A 56 6.82 11.76 -6.98
C ILE A 56 6.64 10.24 -7.05
N GLY A 57 6.60 9.67 -8.26
CA GLY A 57 6.52 8.23 -8.45
C GLY A 57 7.70 7.48 -7.81
N PHE A 58 8.92 8.00 -7.99
CA PHE A 58 10.11 7.44 -7.37
C PHE A 58 10.05 7.51 -5.84
N MET A 59 9.62 8.65 -5.28
CA MET A 59 9.45 8.80 -3.83
C MET A 59 8.42 7.81 -3.26
N LEU A 60 7.30 7.59 -3.96
CA LEU A 60 6.29 6.62 -3.53
C LEU A 60 6.86 5.20 -3.48
N VAL A 61 7.56 4.77 -4.53
CA VAL A 61 8.19 3.44 -4.58
C VAL A 61 9.28 3.32 -3.52
N PHE A 62 10.10 4.36 -3.33
CA PHE A 62 11.12 4.39 -2.30
C PHE A 62 10.54 4.25 -0.89
N VAL A 63 9.44 4.96 -0.60
CA VAL A 63 8.72 4.85 0.67
C VAL A 63 8.18 3.43 0.87
N ILE A 64 7.56 2.83 -0.15
CA ILE A 64 7.04 1.46 -0.07
C ILE A 64 8.16 0.47 0.26
N ILE A 65 9.30 0.56 -0.42
CA ILE A 65 10.45 -0.32 -0.18
C ILE A 65 11.02 -0.10 1.24
N SER A 66 11.15 1.15 1.68
CA SER A 66 11.65 1.47 3.02
C SER A 66 10.76 0.88 4.13
N ARG A 67 9.44 0.99 3.97
CA ARG A 67 8.46 0.40 4.89
C ARG A 67 8.52 -1.12 4.83
N PHE A 68 8.61 -1.71 3.65
CA PHE A 68 8.69 -3.16 3.47
C PHE A 68 9.95 -3.75 4.12
N SER A 69 11.09 -3.08 3.98
CA SER A 69 12.33 -3.48 4.66
C SER A 69 12.18 -3.44 6.18
N ALA A 70 11.61 -2.36 6.72
CA ALA A 70 11.38 -2.24 8.17
C ALA A 70 10.41 -3.33 8.68
N ILE A 71 9.32 -3.59 7.96
CA ILE A 71 8.35 -4.65 8.29
C ILE A 71 9.02 -6.02 8.30
N THR A 72 9.90 -6.29 7.32
CA THR A 72 10.59 -7.57 7.20
C THR A 72 11.56 -7.81 8.36
N GLU A 73 12.32 -6.79 8.75
CA GLU A 73 13.20 -6.86 9.92
C GLU A 73 12.41 -7.16 11.20
N MET A 74 11.27 -6.48 11.39
CA MET A 74 10.40 -6.71 12.54
C MET A 74 9.77 -8.10 12.51
N ASN A 75 9.37 -8.61 11.34
CA ASN A 75 8.85 -9.97 11.19
C ASN A 75 9.90 -11.05 11.50
N CYS A 76 11.17 -10.81 11.12
CA CYS A 76 12.27 -11.70 11.49
C CYS A 76 12.48 -11.71 13.01
N ARG A 77 12.49 -10.54 13.65
CA ARG A 77 12.58 -10.45 15.12
C ARG A 77 11.40 -11.14 15.81
N LEU A 78 10.19 -10.94 15.30
CA LEU A 78 8.99 -11.59 15.83
C LEU A 78 9.07 -13.11 15.72
N SER A 79 9.55 -13.62 14.58
CA SER A 79 9.74 -15.06 14.35
C SER A 79 10.79 -15.65 15.30
N ALA A 80 11.89 -14.93 15.53
CA ALA A 80 12.92 -15.34 16.49
C ALA A 80 12.36 -15.40 17.92
N LEU A 81 11.66 -14.35 18.34
CA LEU A 81 11.06 -14.27 19.67
C LEU A 81 9.97 -15.33 19.88
N ALA A 82 9.16 -15.62 18.86
CA ALA A 82 8.18 -16.70 18.90
C ALA A 82 8.85 -18.07 19.06
N GLY A 83 10.00 -18.29 18.40
CA GLY A 83 10.81 -19.50 18.58
C GLY A 83 11.35 -19.63 20.00
N GLU A 84 11.91 -18.56 20.56
CA GLU A 84 12.38 -18.53 21.96
C GLU A 84 11.23 -18.82 22.94
N TYR A 85 10.05 -18.26 22.69
CA TYR A 85 8.87 -18.51 23.51
C TYR A 85 8.44 -19.99 23.50
N GLU A 86 8.36 -20.62 22.33
CA GLU A 86 7.97 -22.03 22.23
C GLU A 86 9.04 -22.96 22.86
N THR A 87 10.33 -22.67 22.68
CA THR A 87 11.39 -23.44 23.34
C THR A 87 11.33 -23.34 24.87
N LEU A 88 11.09 -22.15 25.42
CA LEU A 88 10.92 -21.95 26.86
C LEU A 88 9.68 -22.68 27.39
N LYS A 89 8.57 -22.62 26.66
CA LYS A 89 7.32 -23.32 26.99
C LYS A 89 7.50 -24.84 26.98
N ASP A 90 8.21 -25.39 26.01
CA ASP A 90 8.50 -26.82 25.95
C ASP A 90 9.47 -27.24 27.06
N SER A 91 10.46 -26.40 27.39
CA SER A 91 11.34 -26.64 28.53
C SER A 91 10.57 -26.69 29.86
N ASN A 92 9.61 -25.78 30.06
CA ASN A 92 8.73 -25.78 31.23
C ASN A 92 7.87 -27.04 31.29
N ARG A 93 7.28 -27.47 30.17
CA ARG A 93 6.51 -28.73 30.09
C ARG A 93 7.37 -29.94 30.43
N ARG A 94 8.60 -29.99 29.90
CA ARG A 94 9.56 -31.05 30.20
C ARG A 94 9.93 -31.07 31.68
N LEU A 95 10.21 -29.91 32.28
CA LEU A 95 10.51 -29.78 33.71
C LEU A 95 9.32 -30.23 34.57
N GLN A 96 8.09 -29.87 34.19
CA GLN A 96 6.89 -30.34 34.89
C GLN A 96 6.74 -31.87 34.81
N ALA A 97 6.99 -32.47 33.65
CA ALA A 97 6.99 -33.92 33.50
C ALA A 97 8.10 -34.60 34.31
N GLU A 98 9.29 -34.01 34.36
CA GLU A 98 10.41 -34.50 35.16
C GLU A 98 10.15 -34.38 36.67
N ILE A 99 9.53 -33.28 37.12
CA ILE A 99 9.07 -33.13 38.51
C ILE A 99 8.02 -34.21 38.81
N GLY A 100 7.04 -34.40 37.92
CA GLY A 100 6.03 -35.44 38.07
C GLY A 100 6.63 -36.85 38.16
N SER A 101 7.67 -37.15 37.38
CA SER A 101 8.34 -38.45 37.43
C SER A 101 9.27 -38.62 38.63
N LYS A 102 9.90 -37.53 39.11
CA LYS A 102 10.74 -37.52 40.31
C LYS A 102 9.94 -37.54 41.61
N ILE A 103 8.70 -37.06 41.62
CA ILE A 103 7.73 -37.29 42.72
C ILE A 103 7.22 -38.74 42.63
N ASN A 104 8.16 -39.68 42.65
CA ASN A 104 7.84 -41.08 42.79
C ASN A 104 7.78 -41.38 44.30
N LEU A 105 6.55 -41.43 44.82
CA LEU A 105 6.26 -41.82 46.21
C LEU A 105 6.97 -43.12 46.60
N GLU A 106 7.20 -44.03 45.66
CA GLU A 106 7.89 -45.29 45.90
C GLU A 106 9.38 -45.10 46.21
N LYS A 107 10.05 -44.15 45.54
CA LYS A 107 11.47 -43.85 45.82
C LYS A 107 11.61 -43.20 47.20
N VAL A 108 10.68 -42.32 47.56
CA VAL A 108 10.63 -41.70 48.89
C VAL A 108 10.38 -42.76 49.97
N ARG A 109 9.44 -43.70 49.71
CA ARG A 109 9.15 -44.83 50.61
C ARG A 109 10.36 -45.73 50.79
N MET A 110 11.06 -46.10 49.71
CA MET A 110 12.27 -46.91 49.77
C MET A 110 13.38 -46.27 50.62
N ILE A 111 13.64 -44.97 50.44
CA ILE A 111 14.67 -44.26 51.23
C ILE A 111 14.24 -44.19 52.70
N ALA A 112 12.95 -43.91 52.96
CA ALA A 112 12.42 -43.86 54.32
C ALA A 112 12.53 -45.21 55.05
N GLU A 113 12.20 -46.32 54.38
CA GLU A 113 12.24 -47.65 54.98
C GLU A 113 13.66 -48.20 55.09
N ASN A 114 14.50 -48.05 54.06
CA ASN A 114 15.80 -48.70 53.98
C ASN A 114 16.94 -47.87 54.61
N GLU A 115 16.98 -46.56 54.38
CA GLU A 115 18.07 -45.72 54.88
C GLU A 115 17.74 -45.09 56.23
N LEU A 116 16.48 -44.70 56.43
CA LEU A 116 16.03 -44.01 57.64
C LEU A 116 15.36 -44.95 58.66
N ASN A 117 15.21 -46.25 58.34
CA ASN A 117 14.51 -47.23 59.19
C ASN A 117 13.12 -46.76 59.68
N MET A 118 12.45 -45.93 58.90
CA MET A 118 11.11 -45.46 59.20
C MET A 118 10.10 -46.57 58.89
N LYS A 119 9.07 -46.69 59.74
CA LYS A 119 7.91 -47.57 59.48
C LYS A 119 6.69 -46.76 59.11
N MET A 120 5.85 -47.35 58.26
CA MET A 120 4.54 -46.81 57.93
C MET A 120 3.69 -46.66 59.21
N PRO A 121 3.13 -45.47 59.50
CA PRO A 121 2.29 -45.28 60.68
C PRO A 121 0.94 -45.99 60.53
N ASP A 122 0.48 -46.60 61.62
CA ASP A 122 -0.84 -47.23 61.73
C ASP A 122 -1.98 -46.21 61.57
N SER A 123 -3.17 -46.69 61.20
CA SER A 123 -4.36 -45.87 60.93
C SER A 123 -4.70 -44.89 62.05
N TYR A 124 -4.50 -45.27 63.31
CA TYR A 124 -4.77 -44.44 64.49
C TYR A 124 -3.76 -43.31 64.72
N HIS A 125 -2.60 -43.34 64.06
CA HIS A 125 -1.56 -42.32 64.16
C HIS A 125 -1.62 -41.28 63.03
N ARG A 126 -2.64 -41.34 62.17
CA ARG A 126 -2.78 -40.44 61.01
C ARG A 126 -3.74 -39.30 61.31
N ILE A 127 -3.27 -38.07 61.16
CA ILE A 127 -4.09 -36.86 61.26
C ILE A 127 -4.34 -36.35 59.84
N PRO A 128 -5.58 -36.41 59.31
CA PRO A 128 -5.86 -35.92 57.96
C PRO A 128 -5.79 -34.40 57.94
N VAL A 129 -4.86 -33.85 57.16
CA VAL A 129 -4.75 -32.41 56.92
C VAL A 129 -5.38 -32.08 55.58
N LYS A 130 -6.30 -31.11 55.56
CA LYS A 130 -6.95 -30.65 54.32
C LYS A 130 -5.99 -29.75 53.55
N VAL A 131 -5.31 -30.30 52.56
CA VAL A 131 -4.45 -29.52 51.66
C VAL A 131 -5.32 -28.87 50.59
N PRO A 132 -5.30 -27.54 50.43
CA PRO A 132 -5.99 -26.88 49.33
C PRO A 132 -5.36 -27.31 48.01
N ARG A 133 -6.18 -27.85 47.10
CA ARG A 133 -5.73 -28.17 45.74
C ARG A 133 -5.59 -26.87 44.96
N VAL A 134 -4.35 -26.39 44.84
CA VAL A 134 -4.07 -25.23 43.99
C VAL A 134 -4.18 -25.68 42.53
N ASN A 135 -5.22 -25.22 41.82
CA ASN A 135 -5.41 -25.53 40.42
C ASN A 135 -4.54 -24.58 39.58
N TYR A 136 -3.33 -25.02 39.23
CA TYR A 136 -2.37 -24.25 38.41
C TYR A 136 -2.88 -23.97 36.97
N SER A 137 -4.01 -24.56 36.58
CA SER A 137 -4.60 -24.43 35.24
C SER A 137 -5.25 -23.08 34.95
N LEU A 138 -5.57 -22.28 35.99
CA LEU A 138 -6.33 -21.03 35.83
C LEU A 138 -5.49 -19.81 35.43
N VAL A 139 -4.18 -19.84 35.71
CA VAL A 139 -3.27 -18.71 35.44
C VAL A 139 -3.21 -18.35 33.95
N ASN A 140 -3.38 -19.32 33.05
CA ASN A 140 -3.36 -19.08 31.61
C ASN A 140 -4.66 -18.43 31.07
N GLN A 141 -5.78 -18.58 31.78
CA GLN A 141 -7.08 -18.07 31.30
C GLN A 141 -7.22 -16.57 31.54
N GLU A 142 -6.68 -16.06 32.64
CA GLU A 142 -6.72 -14.63 33.00
C GLU A 142 -5.88 -13.79 32.02
N ILE A 143 -4.67 -14.25 31.70
CA ILE A 143 -3.77 -13.59 30.72
C ILE A 143 -4.44 -13.50 29.31
N GLY A 144 -5.21 -14.53 28.94
CA GLY A 144 -5.93 -14.58 27.66
C GLY A 144 -7.19 -13.70 27.58
N GLN A 145 -7.77 -13.31 28.72
CA GLN A 145 -8.93 -12.40 28.75
C GLN A 145 -8.47 -10.93 28.74
N ASP A 146 -7.41 -10.61 29.46
CA ASP A 146 -6.84 -9.27 29.51
C ASP A 146 -6.34 -8.81 28.13
N THR A 147 -5.62 -9.69 27.42
CA THR A 147 -5.11 -9.41 26.07
C THR A 147 -6.23 -9.16 25.05
N LYS A 148 -7.33 -9.90 25.12
CA LYS A 148 -8.51 -9.67 24.26
C LYS A 148 -9.21 -8.34 24.55
N SER A 149 -9.28 -7.95 25.82
CA SER A 149 -9.87 -6.67 26.23
C SER A 149 -9.03 -5.48 25.76
N ILE A 150 -7.70 -5.58 25.85
CA ILE A 150 -6.75 -4.57 25.39
C ILE A 150 -6.80 -4.44 23.87
N LEU A 151 -6.77 -5.55 23.13
CA LEU A 151 -6.90 -5.54 21.66
C LEU A 151 -8.22 -4.91 21.20
N LYS A 152 -9.33 -5.21 21.89
CA LYS A 152 -10.64 -4.60 21.59
C LYS A 152 -10.60 -3.08 21.81
N SER A 153 -9.96 -2.60 22.88
CA SER A 153 -9.82 -1.17 23.15
C SER A 153 -8.94 -0.44 22.12
N LEU A 154 -7.83 -1.07 21.69
CA LEU A 154 -6.93 -0.53 20.67
C LEU A 154 -7.58 -0.49 19.29
N MET A 155 -8.30 -1.54 18.90
CA MET A 155 -9.11 -1.55 17.67
C MET A 155 -10.14 -0.43 17.68
N MET A 156 -10.82 -0.21 18.81
CA MET A 156 -11.81 0.85 18.93
C MET A 156 -11.17 2.25 18.86
N ALA A 157 -9.94 2.41 19.34
CA ALA A 157 -9.20 3.68 19.26
C ALA A 157 -8.63 3.98 17.86
N CYS A 158 -8.21 2.95 17.12
CA CYS A 158 -7.60 3.12 15.79
C CYS A 158 -8.61 3.14 14.64
N PHE A 159 -9.78 2.50 14.81
CA PHE A 159 -10.79 2.32 13.75
C PHE A 159 -12.18 2.85 14.13
N GLY A 160 -12.36 3.35 15.35
CA GLY A 160 -13.61 3.96 15.81
C GLY A 160 -13.64 5.47 15.54
N GLN A 161 -13.66 5.85 14.27
CA GLN A 161 -14.15 7.16 13.83
C GLN A 161 -14.84 7.02 12.48
#